data_AF-A0A3D0XFZ3-F1
#
_entry.id   AF-A0A3D0XFZ3-F1
#
_cell.length_a   1.000
_cell.length_b   1.000
_cell.length_c   1.000
_cell.angle_alpha   90.00
_cell.angle_beta   90.00
_cell.angle_gamma   90.00
#
_symmetry.space_group_name_H-M   'P 1'
#
loop_
_entity.id
_entity.type
_entity.pdbx_description
1 polymer ?
#
loop_
_entity_poly.entity_id
_entity_poly.type
_entity_poly.pdbx_seq_one_letter_code
_entity_poly.pdbx_strand_id
1 'polypeptide(L)'
;HQWSVDEDIPFGLERNRRLGFQFSIPLPWWQKNLGAVAASQANLKGAKASIAALELQMENEADSTMVRLIQGRAQYLMLRDELIPNREKHQRSLEHAVRAGERPMESLIISMEGLLTLKLSLLEVIETFHLNHYRYLYLTQDLSRHHD
;
A
#
# COMPACT_ATOMS: atom_id res chain seq x y z
N HIS A 1 -45.88 74.48 -45.77
CA HIS A 1 -47.10 73.65 -45.73
C HIS A 1 -46.65 72.20 -45.65
N GLN A 2 -47.27 71.42 -44.78
CA GLN A 2 -46.82 70.16 -44.17
C GLN A 2 -47.59 68.94 -44.76
N TRP A 3 -47.15 67.72 -44.40
CA TRP A 3 -47.79 66.37 -44.52
C TRP A 3 -47.48 65.59 -45.84
N SER A 4 -46.68 64.51 -45.84
CA SER A 4 -46.76 63.11 -45.28
C SER A 4 -47.55 62.14 -46.18
N VAL A 5 -47.04 60.92 -46.43
CA VAL A 5 -47.81 59.65 -46.40
C VAL A 5 -46.81 58.48 -46.29
N ASP A 6 -47.08 57.61 -45.31
CA ASP A 6 -46.51 56.29 -45.04
C ASP A 6 -46.87 55.24 -46.11
N GLU A 7 -45.99 54.28 -46.37
CA GLU A 7 -46.28 53.05 -47.12
C GLU A 7 -46.27 51.84 -46.15
N ASP A 8 -47.46 51.32 -45.82
CA ASP A 8 -47.67 49.91 -45.42
C ASP A 8 -47.61 49.06 -46.72
N ILE A 9 -47.22 47.77 -46.80
CA ILE A 9 -47.67 46.52 -46.12
C ILE A 9 -46.67 45.37 -46.54
N PRO A 10 -46.59 44.15 -45.92
CA PRO A 10 -47.67 43.14 -45.96
C PRO A 10 -47.86 42.22 -44.72
N PHE A 11 -49.15 42.03 -44.41
CA PHE A 11 -49.91 40.78 -44.16
C PHE A 11 -49.19 39.41 -43.97
N GLY A 12 -49.56 38.67 -42.91
CA GLY A 12 -49.50 37.20 -42.86
C GLY A 12 -49.18 36.57 -41.51
N LEU A 13 -50.19 36.28 -40.68
CA LEU A 13 -50.09 35.53 -39.43
C LEU A 13 -50.14 34.02 -39.69
N GLU A 14 -49.15 33.25 -39.22
CA GLU A 14 -49.36 31.85 -38.85
C GLU A 14 -49.28 31.64 -37.33
N ARG A 15 -50.29 30.92 -36.85
CA ARG A 15 -50.73 30.83 -35.47
C ARG A 15 -50.12 29.61 -34.81
N ASN A 16 -49.03 29.79 -34.06
CA ASN A 16 -48.55 28.77 -33.11
C ASN A 16 -49.16 29.04 -31.72
N ARG A 17 -50.27 28.37 -31.40
CA ARG A 17 -50.98 28.51 -30.13
C ARG A 17 -50.52 27.44 -29.14
N ARG A 18 -49.38 27.66 -28.48
CA ARG A 18 -49.01 26.93 -27.25
C ARG A 18 -49.38 27.78 -26.03
N LEU A 19 -50.37 27.33 -25.27
CA LEU A 19 -50.66 27.82 -23.93
C LEU A 19 -49.97 26.87 -22.95
N GLY A 20 -48.82 27.29 -22.43
CA GLY A 20 -48.11 26.60 -21.35
C GLY A 20 -48.07 27.51 -20.13
N PHE A 21 -48.49 27.00 -18.98
CA PHE A 21 -48.31 27.69 -17.70
C PHE A 21 -46.97 27.27 -17.11
N GLN A 22 -45.98 28.16 -17.14
CA GLN A 22 -44.70 27.94 -16.48
C GLN A 22 -44.77 28.52 -15.06
N PHE A 23 -45.04 27.67 -14.08
CA PHE A 23 -44.84 28.00 -12.67
C PHE A 23 -43.36 27.79 -12.33
N SER A 24 -42.63 28.89 -12.08
CA SER A 24 -41.28 28.83 -11.53
C SER A 24 -41.29 29.36 -10.10
N ILE A 25 -40.98 28.51 -9.13
CA ILE A 25 -40.70 28.96 -7.76
C ILE A 25 -39.22 29.33 -7.75
N PRO A 26 -38.84 30.61 -7.63
CA PRO A 26 -37.44 30.99 -7.60
C PRO A 26 -36.79 30.40 -6.34
N LEU A 27 -35.81 29.52 -6.53
CA LEU A 27 -35.00 29.04 -5.42
C LEU A 27 -34.23 30.22 -4.83
N PRO A 28 -34.24 30.40 -3.49
CA PRO A 28 -33.52 31.48 -2.85
C PRO A 28 -32.02 31.38 -3.15
N TRP A 29 -31.45 32.42 -3.76
CA TRP A 29 -30.05 32.42 -4.22
C TRP A 29 -29.03 32.36 -3.07
N TRP A 30 -29.45 32.60 -1.83
CA TRP A 30 -28.59 32.52 -0.63
C TRP A 30 -28.26 31.09 -0.18
N GLN A 31 -29.00 30.06 -0.61
CA GLN A 31 -28.73 28.66 -0.23
C GLN A 31 -27.76 27.91 -1.14
N LYS A 32 -27.40 28.47 -2.30
CA LYS A 32 -26.60 27.77 -3.32
C LYS A 32 -25.17 27.42 -2.88
N ASN A 33 -24.63 28.09 -1.86
CA ASN A 33 -23.25 27.89 -1.39
C ASN A 33 -23.17 27.16 -0.05
N LEU A 34 -24.23 27.11 0.76
CA LEU A 34 -24.18 26.47 2.08
C LEU A 34 -23.97 24.96 1.98
N GLY A 35 -24.63 24.29 1.02
CA GLY A 35 -24.43 22.86 0.77
C GLY A 35 -23.03 22.55 0.22
N ALA A 36 -22.51 23.39 -0.69
CA ALA A 36 -21.16 23.25 -1.23
C ALA A 36 -20.08 23.48 -0.16
N VAL A 37 -20.27 24.45 0.73
CA VAL A 37 -19.40 24.70 1.88
C VAL A 37 -19.46 23.55 2.88
N ALA A 38 -20.65 23.05 3.22
CA ALA A 38 -20.81 21.90 4.11
C ALA A 38 -20.16 20.63 3.54
N ALA A 39 -20.33 20.36 2.24
CA ALA A 39 -19.67 19.24 1.56
C ALA A 39 -18.14 19.42 1.55
N SER A 40 -17.64 20.62 1.28
CA SER A 40 -16.20 20.92 1.33
C SER A 40 -15.61 20.74 2.74
N GLN A 41 -16.31 21.19 3.77
CA GLN A 41 -15.90 20.98 5.16
C GLN A 41 -15.92 19.51 5.57
N ALA A 42 -16.93 18.75 5.14
CA ALA A 42 -16.99 17.31 5.36
C ALA A 42 -15.84 16.59 4.65
N ASN A 43 -15.54 16.95 3.41
CA ASN A 43 -14.41 16.42 2.65
C ASN A 43 -13.07 16.75 3.33
N LEU A 44 -12.89 17.98 3.82
CA LEU A 44 -11.68 18.35 4.56
C LEU A 44 -11.54 17.54 5.85
N LYS A 45 -12.62 17.36 6.60
CA LYS A 45 -12.63 16.52 7.81
C LYS A 45 -12.30 15.06 7.48
N GLY A 46 -12.86 14.54 6.39
CA GLY A 46 -12.55 13.21 5.87
C GLY A 46 -11.08 13.06 5.50
N ALA A 47 -10.55 14.00 4.72
CA ALA A 47 -9.14 14.01 4.32
C ALA A 47 -8.18 14.05 5.52
N LYS A 48 -8.47 14.88 6.53
CA LYS A 48 -7.68 14.94 7.78
C LYS A 48 -7.72 13.61 8.53
N ALA A 49 -8.89 12.98 8.63
CA ALA A 49 -9.01 11.67 9.27
C ALA A 49 -8.25 10.58 8.47
N SER A 50 -8.27 10.64 7.14
CA SER A 50 -7.50 9.73 6.29
C SER A 50 -5.99 9.91 6.45
N ILE A 51 -5.50 11.15 6.59
CA ILE A 51 -4.07 11.42 6.86
C ILE A 51 -3.67 10.81 8.22
N ALA A 52 -4.43 11.11 9.28
CA ALA A 52 -4.15 10.55 10.61
C ALA A 52 -4.20 9.01 10.64
N ALA A 53 -5.12 8.41 9.89
CA ALA A 53 -5.18 6.95 9.76
C ALA A 53 -3.97 6.38 8.99
N LEU A 54 -3.48 7.09 7.97
CA LEU A 54 -2.30 6.70 7.21
C LEU A 54 -1.03 6.79 8.06
N GLU A 55 -0.86 7.86 8.84
CA GLU A 55 0.25 8.03 9.79
C GLU A 55 0.31 6.87 10.78
N LEU A 56 -0.82 6.55 11.42
CA LEU A 56 -0.93 5.40 12.32
C LEU A 56 -0.61 4.07 11.62
N GLN A 57 -1.01 3.89 10.36
CA GLN A 57 -0.64 2.69 9.60
C GLN A 57 0.86 2.60 9.37
N MET A 58 1.51 3.71 9.00
CA MET A 58 2.95 3.77 8.78
C MET A 58 3.74 3.48 10.06
N GLU A 59 3.30 4.03 11.20
CA GLU A 59 3.90 3.75 12.52
C GLU A 59 3.80 2.26 12.88
N ASN A 60 2.59 1.69 12.81
CA ASN A 60 2.37 0.27 13.06
C ASN A 60 3.21 -0.62 12.12
N GLU A 61 3.34 -0.21 10.86
CA GLU A 61 4.14 -0.93 9.88
C GLU A 61 5.63 -0.87 10.23
N ALA A 62 6.14 0.29 10.65
CA ALA A 62 7.53 0.47 11.10
C ALA A 62 7.82 -0.43 12.32
N ASP A 63 6.95 -0.42 13.32
CA ASP A 63 7.07 -1.27 14.51
C ASP A 63 7.08 -2.76 14.14
N SER A 64 6.14 -3.18 13.29
CA SER A 64 6.09 -4.57 12.82
C SER A 64 7.35 -4.96 12.06
N THR A 65 7.93 -4.03 11.29
CA THR A 65 9.17 -4.27 10.53
C THR A 65 10.37 -4.37 11.45
N MET A 66 10.42 -3.57 12.52
CA MET A 66 11.44 -3.68 13.56
C MET A 66 11.41 -5.03 14.25
N VAL A 67 10.21 -5.53 14.61
CA VAL A 67 10.06 -6.88 15.17
C VAL A 67 10.59 -7.94 14.21
N ARG A 68 10.26 -7.84 12.91
CA ARG A 68 10.78 -8.76 11.88
C ARG A 68 12.31 -8.72 11.79
N LEU A 69 12.94 -7.56 11.93
CA LEU A 69 14.40 -7.43 11.93
C LEU A 69 15.04 -8.13 13.13
N ILE A 70 14.48 -7.96 14.33
CA ILE A 70 14.96 -8.62 15.54
C ILE A 70 14.86 -10.15 15.38
N GLN A 71 13.72 -10.64 14.90
CA GLN A 71 13.49 -12.07 14.66
C GLN A 71 14.44 -12.62 13.60
N GLY A 72 14.59 -11.93 12.47
CA GLY A 72 15.52 -12.33 11.40
C GLY A 72 16.96 -12.39 11.89
N ARG A 73 17.40 -11.44 12.72
CA ARG A 73 18.73 -11.49 13.34
C ARG A 73 18.90 -12.69 14.25
N ALA A 74 17.89 -13.01 15.08
CA ALA A 74 17.94 -14.18 15.95
C ALA A 74 18.03 -15.49 15.13
N GLN A 75 17.23 -15.61 14.07
CA GLN A 75 17.27 -16.76 13.15
C GLN A 75 18.62 -16.90 12.45
N TYR A 76 19.20 -15.79 11.97
CA TYR A 76 20.52 -15.77 11.36
C TYR A 76 21.58 -16.32 12.31
N LEU A 77 21.60 -15.85 13.57
CA LEU A 77 22.55 -16.32 14.57
C LEU A 77 22.38 -17.81 14.88
N MET A 78 21.14 -18.27 15.06
CA MET A 78 20.83 -19.68 15.30
C MET A 78 21.30 -20.58 14.14
N LEU A 79 21.03 -20.18 12.89
CA LEU A 79 21.46 -20.93 11.71
C LEU A 79 22.99 -20.95 11.57
N ARG A 80 23.63 -19.78 11.67
CA ARG A 80 25.07 -19.60 11.44
C ARG A 80 25.93 -20.21 12.54
N ASP A 81 25.56 -19.98 13.81
CA ASP A 81 26.44 -20.28 14.95
C ASP A 81 26.17 -21.67 15.54
N GLU A 82 24.97 -22.22 15.33
CA GLU A 82 24.57 -23.47 15.97
C GLU A 82 24.20 -24.55 14.95
N LEU A 83 23.15 -24.34 14.15
CA LEU A 83 22.56 -25.40 13.34
C LEU A 83 23.48 -25.88 12.22
N ILE A 84 24.01 -24.96 11.41
CA ILE A 84 24.90 -25.31 10.29
C ILE A 84 26.18 -25.98 10.80
N PRO A 85 26.92 -25.42 11.78
CA PRO A 85 28.13 -26.06 12.29
C PRO A 85 27.87 -27.45 12.88
N ASN A 86 26.76 -27.64 13.60
CA ASN A 86 26.41 -28.94 14.16
C ASN A 86 26.07 -29.96 13.06
N ARG A 87 25.33 -29.55 12.04
CA ARG A 87 25.02 -30.40 10.89
C ARG A 87 26.27 -30.77 10.10
N GLU A 88 27.22 -29.85 9.93
CA GLU A 88 28.51 -30.13 9.28
C GLU A 88 29.35 -31.14 10.07
N LYS A 89 29.38 -31.03 11.42
CA LYS A 89 30.04 -32.04 12.27
C LYS A 89 29.39 -33.41 12.11
N HIS A 90 28.06 -33.46 12.10
CA HIS A 90 27.32 -34.71 11.92
C HIS A 90 27.59 -35.34 10.55
N GLN A 91 27.58 -34.53 9.48
CA GLN A 91 27.89 -35.01 8.13
C GLN A 91 29.30 -35.60 8.07
N ARG A 92 30.32 -34.94 8.62
CA ARG A 92 31.69 -35.48 8.67
C ARG A 92 31.75 -36.83 9.39
N SER A 93 31.02 -36.98 10.51
CA SER A 93 30.94 -38.27 11.20
C SER A 93 30.28 -39.36 10.34
N LEU A 94 29.24 -39.02 9.59
CA LEU A 94 28.58 -39.94 8.66
C LEU A 94 29.50 -40.31 7.49
N GLU A 95 30.27 -39.38 6.95
CA GLU A 95 31.25 -39.66 5.90
C GLU A 95 32.25 -40.73 6.34
N HIS A 96 32.75 -40.66 7.59
CA HIS A 96 33.62 -41.69 8.15
C HIS A 96 32.93 -43.05 8.29
N ALA A 97 31.71 -43.08 8.84
CA ALA A 97 30.96 -44.31 9.02
C ALA A 97 30.59 -44.98 7.69
N VAL A 98 30.24 -44.21 6.67
CA VAL A 98 29.98 -44.73 5.31
C VAL A 98 31.26 -45.29 4.69
N ARG A 99 32.39 -44.59 4.81
CA ARG A 99 33.69 -45.10 4.32
C ARG A 99 34.12 -46.39 5.02
N ALA A 100 33.78 -46.55 6.30
CA ALA A 100 34.02 -47.77 7.07
C ALA A 100 32.99 -48.89 6.78
N GLY A 101 31.94 -48.62 5.99
CA GLY A 101 30.86 -49.57 5.70
C GLY A 101 29.86 -49.76 6.84
N GLU A 102 29.94 -48.96 7.91
CA GLU A 102 29.06 -49.03 9.09
C GLU A 102 27.68 -48.41 8.85
N ARG A 103 27.58 -47.54 7.83
CA ARG A 103 26.34 -46.87 7.42
C ARG A 103 26.19 -46.92 5.90
N PRO A 104 24.95 -46.97 5.38
CA PRO A 104 24.72 -46.91 3.94
C PRO A 104 24.99 -45.49 3.39
N MET A 105 25.43 -45.41 2.13
CA MET A 105 25.69 -44.14 1.42
C MET A 105 24.47 -43.21 1.41
N GLU A 106 23.26 -43.76 1.35
CA GLU A 106 22.00 -43.00 1.43
C GLU A 106 21.93 -42.09 2.66
N SER A 107 22.43 -42.54 3.81
CA SER A 107 22.44 -41.72 5.04
C SER A 107 23.30 -40.47 4.88
N LEU A 108 24.40 -40.55 4.13
CA LEU A 108 25.24 -39.39 3.83
C LEU A 108 24.52 -38.42 2.88
N ILE A 109 23.86 -38.93 1.84
CA ILE A 109 23.10 -38.10 0.88
C ILE A 109 22.02 -37.30 1.61
N ILE A 110 21.23 -37.94 2.47
CA ILE A 110 20.19 -37.27 3.28
C ILE A 110 20.81 -36.20 4.19
N SER A 111 21.99 -36.47 4.76
CA SER A 111 22.69 -35.48 5.58
C SER A 111 23.14 -34.27 4.76
N MET A 112 23.67 -34.49 3.56
CA MET A 112 24.10 -33.43 2.64
C MET A 112 22.91 -32.58 2.18
N GLU A 113 21.79 -33.20 1.83
CA GLU A 113 20.55 -32.50 1.49
C GLU A 113 20.11 -31.59 2.63
N GLY A 114 20.02 -32.13 3.86
CA GLY A 114 19.63 -31.31 5.01
C GLY A 114 20.62 -30.18 5.32
N LEU A 115 21.91 -30.36 5.07
CA LEU A 115 22.88 -29.26 5.21
C LEU A 115 22.65 -28.17 4.16
N LEU A 116 22.37 -28.55 2.90
CA LEU A 116 22.06 -27.61 1.84
C LEU A 116 20.77 -26.84 2.14
N THR A 117 19.74 -27.50 2.66
CA THR A 117 18.50 -26.84 3.11
C THR A 117 18.78 -25.77 4.16
N LEU A 118 19.59 -26.06 5.18
CA LEU A 118 19.95 -25.07 6.21
C LEU A 118 20.73 -23.88 5.63
N LYS A 119 21.64 -24.14 4.67
CA LYS A 119 22.40 -23.07 4.00
C LYS A 119 21.50 -22.20 3.12
N LEU A 120 20.50 -22.79 2.45
CA LEU A 120 19.49 -22.04 1.70
C LEU A 120 18.65 -21.17 2.64
N SER A 121 18.15 -21.73 3.74
CA SER A 121 17.41 -20.94 4.74
C SER A 121 18.22 -19.79 5.31
N LEU A 122 19.54 -19.94 5.48
CA LEU A 122 20.41 -18.84 5.90
C LEU A 122 20.42 -17.70 4.86
N LEU A 123 20.51 -18.03 3.57
CA LEU A 123 20.46 -17.03 2.49
C LEU A 123 19.12 -16.29 2.46
N GLU A 124 18.00 -17.02 2.59
CA GLU A 124 16.65 -16.45 2.63
C GLU A 124 16.47 -15.51 3.84
N VAL A 125 17.00 -15.88 5.01
CA VAL A 125 16.97 -15.03 6.21
C VAL A 125 17.79 -13.75 6.00
N ILE A 126 18.96 -13.84 5.37
CA ILE A 126 19.80 -12.67 5.05
C ILE A 126 19.08 -11.74 4.08
N GLU A 127 18.52 -12.27 3.00
CA GLU A 127 17.75 -11.50 2.01
C GLU A 127 16.57 -10.79 2.70
N THR A 128 15.76 -11.54 3.43
CA THR A 128 14.58 -11.03 4.12
C THR A 128 14.96 -9.95 5.14
N PHE A 129 16.06 -10.12 5.86
CA PHE A 129 16.57 -9.12 6.78
C PHE A 129 16.91 -7.81 6.06
N HIS A 130 17.63 -7.88 4.94
CA HIS A 130 17.99 -6.68 4.17
C HIS A 130 16.77 -5.96 3.57
N LEU A 131 15.78 -6.71 3.06
CA LEU A 131 14.53 -6.13 2.56
C LEU A 131 13.74 -5.43 3.66
N ASN A 132 13.62 -6.06 4.85
CA ASN A 132 12.96 -5.42 5.99
C ASN A 132 13.74 -4.20 6.49
N HIS A 133 15.08 -4.22 6.42
CA HIS A 133 15.90 -3.10 6.85
C HIS A 133 15.68 -1.87 5.97
N TYR A 134 15.67 -2.07 4.65
CA TYR A 134 15.31 -1.02 3.71
C TYR A 134 13.91 -0.46 3.98
N ARG A 135 12.93 -1.35 4.16
CA ARG A 135 11.54 -0.94 4.41
C ARG A 135 11.38 -0.15 5.72
N TYR A 136 12.06 -0.55 6.79
CA TYR A 136 12.07 0.17 8.06
C TYR A 136 12.64 1.58 7.90
N LEU A 137 13.78 1.73 7.21
CA LEU A 137 14.39 3.04 6.94
C LEU A 137 13.47 3.94 6.11
N TYR A 138 12.81 3.38 5.10
CA TYR A 138 11.85 4.12 4.28
C TYR A 138 10.68 4.67 5.13
N LEU A 139 10.03 3.81 5.92
CA LEU A 139 8.88 4.19 6.75
C LEU A 139 9.25 5.24 7.80
N THR A 140 10.39 5.08 8.45
CA THR A 140 10.84 6.00 9.51
C THR A 140 11.34 7.34 8.96
N GLN A 141 11.99 7.35 7.79
CA GLN A 141 12.38 8.60 7.14
C GLN A 141 11.15 9.40 6.69
N ASP A 142 10.13 8.74 6.16
CA ASP A 142 8.91 9.42 5.70
C ASP A 142 8.13 10.00 6.89
N LEU A 143 7.95 9.23 7.97
CA LEU A 143 7.39 9.71 9.23
C LEU A 143 8.14 10.94 9.76
N SER A 144 9.47 10.93 9.74
CA SER A 144 10.27 12.07 10.23
C SER A 144 10.05 13.37 9.43
N ARG A 145 9.73 13.28 8.14
CA ARG A 145 9.47 14.46 7.29
C ARG A 145 8.09 15.07 7.47
N HIS A 146 7.14 14.31 7.99
CA HIS A 146 5.75 14.76 8.18
C HIS A 146 5.51 15.38 9.55
N HIS A 147 6.44 15.20 10.51
CA HIS A 147 6.37 15.81 11.84
C HIS A 147 7.00 17.22 11.94
N ASP A 148 7.71 17.68 10.92
CA ASP A 148 8.30 19.04 10.80
C ASP A 148 7.40 19.99 9.99
#